data_AF-A0ABD7CVM5-F1
#
_entry.id   AF-A0ABD7CVM5-F1
#
_cell.length_a   1.000
_cell.length_b   1.000
_cell.length_c   1.000
_cell.angle_alpha   90.00
_cell.angle_beta   90.00
_cell.angle_gamma   90.00
#
_symmetry.space_group_name_H-M   'P 1'
#
loop_
_entity.id
_entity.type
_entity.pdbx_description
1 polymer ?
#
loop_
_entity_poly.entity_id
_entity_poly.type
_entity_poly.pdbx_seq_one_letter_code
_entity_poly.pdbx_strand_id
1 'polypeptide(L)'
;MCDISPFRIQIPQAALDDLQDRLARTRSPYPVPGAASEWDHGISPDHLHELAEYWRNGFDWRAHEARLNAYPQFLTEIDGQTIHFLHLRSPEPDATPLLLNHSYPTSFVEFLEASGPLTDPRAHGGDSADAFHVVIPSLPGFAFSSPLSARGWNLERTALAFGELMTRLGYGRFGVEGGDLGAGVTGRVVTLMPDRVIGAHTHGDRLQLGMAGEDLPVPDGLSPDEQAGLEAAQRNWSQMKGYKVLHMTAPNALSAGLADSPVLQLAWIAEKFVQWANPATPISRENVLITASLYWFTRTGPAAGDFYWELAHADDPGWGSPSGVPMASSLFSSDPLVRKVLGPRDDTTFFREHAEGGHFPAFEVPDLFVDDIRAFFRTLRT
;
A
#
# COMPACT_ATOMS: atom_id res chain seq x y z
N MET A 1 -21.33 -6.43 22.37
CA MET A 1 -21.18 -5.18 21.61
C MET A 1 -19.70 -4.86 21.66
N CYS A 2 -18.95 -5.16 20.59
CA CYS A 2 -17.55 -4.74 20.55
C CYS A 2 -17.54 -3.30 20.00
N ASP A 3 -17.11 -2.37 20.86
CA ASP A 3 -17.22 -0.94 20.63
C ASP A 3 -16.27 -0.50 19.50
N ILE A 4 -16.77 0.37 18.64
CA ILE A 4 -15.95 1.18 17.74
C ILE A 4 -15.71 2.50 18.48
N SER A 5 -14.45 2.77 18.83
CA SER A 5 -14.08 3.99 19.57
C SER A 5 -13.41 5.00 18.64
N PRO A 6 -13.77 6.29 18.70
CA PRO A 6 -13.03 7.34 18.01
C PRO A 6 -11.55 7.34 18.40
N PHE A 7 -10.69 7.61 17.42
CA PHE A 7 -9.25 7.66 17.58
C PHE A 7 -8.72 9.01 17.12
N ARG A 8 -7.65 9.45 17.77
CA ARG A 8 -6.91 10.65 17.41
C ARG A 8 -5.43 10.36 17.57
N ILE A 9 -4.64 10.67 16.54
CA ILE A 9 -3.19 10.60 16.59
C ILE A 9 -2.68 11.66 17.56
N GLN A 10 -1.90 11.22 18.55
CA GLN A 10 -1.29 12.10 19.53
C GLN A 10 0.09 11.57 19.91
N ILE A 11 1.10 11.90 19.09
CA ILE A 11 2.49 11.52 19.32
C ILE A 11 3.05 12.37 20.48
N PRO A 12 3.55 11.77 21.56
CA PRO A 12 4.12 12.53 22.68
C PRO A 12 5.30 13.39 22.23
N GLN A 13 5.46 14.58 22.82
CA GLN A 13 6.59 15.47 22.48
C GLN A 13 7.94 14.76 22.66
N ALA A 14 8.09 13.94 23.70
CA ALA A 14 9.29 13.14 23.93
C ALA A 14 9.65 12.19 22.77
N ALA A 15 8.68 11.71 21.98
CA ALA A 15 8.95 10.88 20.80
C ALA A 15 9.47 11.72 19.62
N LEU A 16 9.01 12.97 19.49
CA LEU A 16 9.58 13.92 18.52
C LEU A 16 10.99 14.32 18.90
N ASP A 17 11.23 14.60 20.18
CA ASP A 17 12.54 14.96 20.69
C ASP A 17 13.54 13.80 20.50
N ASP A 18 13.13 12.54 20.76
CA ASP A 18 13.96 11.35 20.49
C ASP A 18 14.28 11.17 19.00
N LEU A 19 13.30 11.38 18.10
CA LEU A 19 13.53 11.37 16.65
C LEU A 19 14.60 12.40 16.27
N GLN A 20 14.44 13.64 16.73
CA GLN A 20 15.36 14.75 16.45
C GLN A 20 16.79 14.46 16.96
N ASP A 21 16.91 13.97 18.19
CA ASP A 21 18.18 13.62 18.82
C ASP A 21 18.90 12.46 18.11
N ARG A 22 18.16 11.50 17.55
CA ARG A 22 18.72 10.39 16.77
C ARG A 22 19.14 10.84 15.38
N LEU A 23 18.33 11.63 14.69
CA LEU A 23 18.68 12.21 13.39
C LEU A 23 19.95 13.07 13.51
N ALA A 24 20.07 13.88 14.57
CA ALA A 24 21.24 14.72 14.84
C ALA A 24 22.55 13.94 15.06
N ARG A 25 22.46 12.66 15.46
CA ARG A 25 23.60 11.78 15.73
C ARG A 25 23.79 10.72 14.65
N THR A 26 23.13 10.89 13.50
CA THR A 26 23.24 10.01 12.34
C THR A 26 24.70 9.89 11.91
N ARG A 27 25.15 8.66 11.67
CA ARG A 27 26.44 8.37 11.06
C ARG A 27 26.19 7.97 9.61
N SER A 28 26.55 8.85 8.68
CA SER A 28 26.37 8.59 7.25
C SER A 28 27.32 7.47 6.76
N PRO A 29 26.85 6.58 5.86
CA PRO A 29 27.71 5.63 5.19
C PRO A 29 28.67 6.35 4.23
N TYR A 30 29.81 5.73 3.94
CA TYR A 30 30.72 6.23 2.91
C TYR A 30 30.28 5.71 1.53
N PRO A 31 30.29 6.55 0.48
CA PRO A 31 30.04 6.07 -0.88
C PRO A 31 31.14 5.11 -1.32
N VAL A 32 30.77 4.13 -2.15
CA VAL A 32 31.74 3.20 -2.76
C VAL A 32 32.36 3.86 -4.00
N PRO A 33 33.69 4.06 -4.06
CA PRO A 33 34.33 4.64 -5.24
C PRO A 33 34.13 3.76 -6.50
N GLY A 34 33.83 4.39 -7.64
CA GLY A 34 33.71 3.69 -8.92
C GLY A 34 32.36 3.02 -9.20
N ALA A 35 31.31 3.31 -8.40
CA ALA A 35 29.95 2.88 -8.69
C ALA A 35 29.46 3.39 -10.06
N ALA A 36 28.62 2.61 -10.73
CA ALA A 36 28.11 2.95 -12.06
C ALA A 36 27.11 4.12 -12.05
N SER A 37 26.42 4.34 -10.91
CA SER A 37 25.53 5.46 -10.66
C SER A 37 25.40 5.75 -9.16
N GLU A 38 24.76 6.87 -8.80
CA GLU A 38 24.43 7.20 -7.40
C GLU A 38 23.49 6.20 -6.73
N TRP A 39 22.75 5.40 -7.52
CA TRP A 39 21.75 4.43 -7.05
C TRP A 39 22.18 2.96 -7.24
N ASP A 40 23.43 2.73 -7.67
CA ASP A 40 23.97 1.41 -8.02
C ASP A 40 23.89 0.40 -6.84
N HIS A 41 23.93 0.91 -5.61
CA HIS A 41 23.84 0.12 -4.38
C HIS A 41 22.56 0.40 -3.56
N GLY A 42 21.48 0.84 -4.22
CA GLY A 42 20.25 1.26 -3.55
C GLY A 42 20.22 2.76 -3.28
N ILE A 43 19.63 3.19 -2.16
CA ILE A 43 19.47 4.62 -1.86
C ILE A 43 20.80 5.38 -1.87
N SER A 44 20.83 6.49 -2.61
CA SER A 44 21.99 7.38 -2.62
C SER A 44 22.26 7.95 -1.21
N PRO A 45 23.51 7.88 -0.69
CA PRO A 45 23.86 8.47 0.59
C PRO A 45 23.56 9.97 0.68
N ASP A 46 23.76 10.70 -0.42
CA ASP A 46 23.50 12.14 -0.50
C ASP A 46 22.00 12.40 -0.44
N HIS A 47 21.20 11.64 -1.20
CA HIS A 47 19.74 11.74 -1.15
C HIS A 47 19.18 11.44 0.24
N LEU A 48 19.69 10.39 0.90
CA LEU A 48 19.30 10.04 2.27
C LEU A 48 19.69 11.14 3.26
N HIS A 49 20.88 11.72 3.10
CA HIS A 49 21.33 12.84 3.94
C HIS A 49 20.42 14.06 3.79
N GLU A 50 20.07 14.44 2.56
CA GLU A 50 19.15 15.54 2.28
C GLU A 50 17.76 15.32 2.89
N LEU A 51 17.19 14.11 2.74
CA LEU A 51 15.91 13.75 3.36
C LEU A 51 15.99 13.78 4.89
N ALA A 52 17.06 13.26 5.49
CA ALA A 52 17.25 13.26 6.94
C ALA A 52 17.42 14.67 7.51
N GLU A 53 18.15 15.55 6.82
CA GLU A 53 18.29 16.96 7.21
C GLU A 53 16.97 17.73 7.08
N TYR A 54 16.19 17.46 6.03
CA TYR A 54 14.85 18.04 5.90
C TYR A 54 13.90 17.50 6.99
N TRP A 55 13.95 16.21 7.28
CA TRP A 55 13.14 15.60 8.34
C TRP A 55 13.45 16.20 9.72
N ARG A 56 14.73 16.49 9.97
CA ARG A 56 15.19 17.12 11.20
C ARG A 56 14.76 18.58 11.29
N ASN A 57 15.05 19.39 10.27
CA ASN A 57 15.02 20.85 10.40
C ASN A 57 13.84 21.53 9.69
N GLY A 58 13.16 20.85 8.77
CA GLY A 58 12.11 21.43 7.92
C GLY A 58 10.75 20.77 8.03
N PHE A 59 10.68 19.50 8.41
CA PHE A 59 9.44 18.73 8.49
C PHE A 59 8.67 18.98 9.79
N ASP A 60 7.44 19.48 9.68
CA ASP A 60 6.57 19.76 10.83
C ASP A 60 5.56 18.62 11.05
N TRP A 61 5.95 17.62 11.86
CA TRP A 61 5.04 16.54 12.22
C TRP A 61 3.73 17.03 12.84
N ARG A 62 3.70 18.14 13.60
CA ARG A 62 2.48 18.60 14.25
C ARG A 62 1.46 19.11 13.23
N ALA A 63 1.91 19.77 12.18
CA ALA A 63 1.04 20.15 11.06
C ALA A 63 0.46 18.92 10.36
N HIS A 64 1.27 17.89 10.10
CA HIS A 64 0.79 16.64 9.48
C HIS A 64 -0.13 15.86 10.39
N GLU A 65 0.19 15.73 11.68
CA GLU A 65 -0.66 15.12 12.70
C GLU A 65 -2.03 15.81 12.78
N ALA A 66 -2.06 17.15 12.73
CA ALA A 66 -3.31 17.90 12.68
C ALA A 66 -4.11 17.62 11.40
N ARG A 67 -3.45 17.56 10.23
CA ARG A 67 -4.07 17.23 8.95
C ARG A 67 -4.63 15.80 8.95
N LEU A 68 -3.88 14.82 9.44
CA LEU A 68 -4.33 13.43 9.53
C LEU A 68 -5.54 13.31 10.48
N ASN A 69 -5.52 14.04 11.60
CA ASN A 69 -6.64 14.11 12.55
C ASN A 69 -7.88 14.85 12.03
N ALA A 70 -7.83 15.47 10.86
CA ALA A 70 -9.03 16.03 10.21
C ALA A 70 -9.93 14.93 9.64
N TYR A 71 -9.39 13.73 9.40
CA TYR A 71 -10.13 12.57 8.96
C TYR A 71 -10.69 11.78 10.16
N PRO A 72 -11.97 11.37 10.14
CA PRO A 72 -12.54 10.48 11.14
C PRO A 72 -11.79 9.14 11.22
N GLN A 73 -11.15 8.89 12.35
CA GLN A 73 -10.38 7.69 12.64
C GLN A 73 -10.97 6.96 13.83
N PHE A 74 -10.83 5.64 13.84
CA PHE A 74 -11.42 4.77 14.84
C PHE A 74 -10.51 3.60 15.16
N LEU A 75 -10.74 3.01 16.34
CA LEU A 75 -10.20 1.73 16.75
C LEU A 75 -11.33 0.76 17.03
N THR A 76 -11.09 -0.51 16.76
CA THR A 76 -11.92 -1.60 17.25
C THR A 76 -11.05 -2.86 17.42
N GLU A 77 -11.51 -3.81 18.23
CA GLU A 77 -10.83 -5.10 18.39
C GLU A 77 -11.56 -6.19 17.61
N ILE A 78 -10.85 -6.86 16.69
CA ILE A 78 -11.37 -7.97 15.90
C ILE A 78 -10.39 -9.13 16.01
N ASP A 79 -10.89 -10.28 16.45
CA ASP A 79 -10.08 -11.49 16.64
C ASP A 79 -8.81 -11.26 17.50
N GLY A 80 -8.96 -10.45 18.55
CA GLY A 80 -7.88 -10.07 19.48
C GLY A 80 -6.90 -9.02 18.96
N GLN A 81 -7.03 -8.57 17.71
CA GLN A 81 -6.20 -7.52 17.12
C GLN A 81 -6.88 -6.16 17.20
N THR A 82 -6.13 -5.15 17.63
CA THR A 82 -6.51 -3.76 17.45
C THR A 82 -6.42 -3.40 15.96
N ILE A 83 -7.55 -2.99 15.40
CA ILE A 83 -7.67 -2.50 14.02
C ILE A 83 -7.97 -1.00 14.06
N HIS A 84 -7.00 -0.21 13.61
CA HIS A 84 -7.17 1.18 13.27
C HIS A 84 -7.78 1.31 11.87
N PHE A 85 -8.70 2.23 11.68
CA PHE A 85 -9.27 2.52 10.37
C PHE A 85 -9.83 3.94 10.26
N LEU A 86 -9.89 4.45 9.04
CA LEU A 86 -10.66 5.64 8.69
C LEU A 86 -12.04 5.21 8.17
N HIS A 87 -13.07 5.96 8.53
CA HIS A 87 -14.41 5.80 7.97
C HIS A 87 -14.95 7.14 7.47
N LEU A 88 -14.88 7.31 6.15
CA LEU A 88 -15.22 8.54 5.46
C LEU A 88 -16.57 8.37 4.77
N ARG A 89 -17.62 8.92 5.38
CA ARG A 89 -18.98 8.80 4.85
C ARG A 89 -19.23 9.86 3.78
N SER A 90 -19.58 9.41 2.58
CA SER A 90 -20.20 10.25 1.56
C SER A 90 -21.43 11.03 2.07
N PRO A 91 -21.66 12.26 1.58
CA PRO A 91 -22.93 12.96 1.74
C PRO A 91 -24.07 12.41 0.86
N GLU A 92 -23.77 11.56 -0.14
CA GLU A 92 -24.77 10.96 -1.02
C GLU A 92 -25.40 9.71 -0.33
N PRO A 93 -26.74 9.59 -0.30
CA PRO A 93 -27.44 8.59 0.51
C PRO A 93 -27.24 7.14 0.03
N ASP A 94 -27.05 6.97 -1.29
CA ASP A 94 -26.91 5.67 -1.95
C ASP A 94 -25.44 5.33 -2.28
N ALA A 95 -24.50 6.00 -1.61
CA ALA A 95 -23.07 5.80 -1.84
C ALA A 95 -22.64 4.34 -1.59
N THR A 96 -21.84 3.79 -2.50
CA THR A 96 -21.39 2.40 -2.41
C THR A 96 -20.34 2.26 -1.31
N PRO A 97 -20.44 1.31 -0.36
CA PRO A 97 -19.38 1.07 0.61
C PRO A 97 -18.15 0.48 -0.10
N LEU A 98 -16.97 1.05 0.14
CA LEU A 98 -15.71 0.67 -0.49
C LEU A 98 -14.61 0.51 0.56
N LEU A 99 -14.03 -0.67 0.61
CA LEU A 99 -12.87 -1.00 1.45
C LEU A 99 -11.59 -0.81 0.64
N LEU A 100 -10.70 0.10 1.07
CA LEU A 100 -9.40 0.35 0.42
C LEU A 100 -8.28 -0.29 1.26
N ASN A 101 -7.60 -1.27 0.70
CA ASN A 101 -6.53 -2.01 1.36
C ASN A 101 -5.17 -1.45 0.93
N HIS A 102 -4.48 -0.75 1.84
CA HIS A 102 -3.13 -0.24 1.57
C HIS A 102 -2.12 -1.38 1.64
N SER A 103 -0.84 -1.07 1.37
CA SER A 103 0.23 -2.06 1.43
C SER A 103 1.49 -1.59 2.16
N TYR A 104 2.61 -2.28 1.93
CA TYR A 104 3.97 -1.91 2.27
C TYR A 104 4.65 -1.24 1.06
N PRO A 105 5.48 -0.20 1.26
CA PRO A 105 5.78 0.48 2.51
C PRO A 105 4.75 1.58 2.87
N THR A 106 3.58 1.59 2.25
CA THR A 106 2.57 2.63 2.47
C THR A 106 1.79 2.42 3.77
N SER A 107 0.72 3.19 3.93
CA SER A 107 -0.23 3.14 5.04
C SER A 107 -1.57 3.69 4.55
N PHE A 108 -2.55 3.84 5.45
CA PHE A 108 -3.81 4.52 5.16
C PHE A 108 -3.65 5.93 4.52
N VAL A 109 -2.48 6.56 4.68
CA VAL A 109 -2.16 7.87 4.08
C VAL A 109 -2.20 7.86 2.56
N GLU A 110 -1.91 6.71 1.93
CA GLU A 110 -1.90 6.53 0.48
C GLU A 110 -3.19 6.97 -0.20
N PHE A 111 -4.33 6.73 0.46
CA PHE A 111 -5.64 6.97 -0.14
C PHE A 111 -6.26 8.31 0.25
N LEU A 112 -5.61 9.15 1.07
CA LEU A 112 -6.25 10.35 1.61
C LEU A 112 -6.60 11.39 0.53
N GLU A 113 -5.77 11.50 -0.50
CA GLU A 113 -6.01 12.41 -1.63
C GLU A 113 -7.15 11.89 -2.52
N ALA A 114 -7.16 10.60 -2.82
CA ALA A 114 -8.24 9.93 -3.57
C ALA A 114 -9.59 9.91 -2.82
N SER A 115 -9.57 9.96 -1.49
CA SER A 115 -10.77 9.83 -0.65
C SER A 115 -11.78 10.96 -0.83
N GLY A 116 -11.33 12.20 -1.04
CA GLY A 116 -12.21 13.36 -1.25
C GLY A 116 -13.10 13.16 -2.48
N PRO A 117 -12.51 12.97 -3.67
CA PRO A 117 -13.24 12.62 -4.87
C PRO A 117 -14.12 11.37 -4.72
N LEU A 118 -13.64 10.28 -4.11
CA LEU A 118 -14.44 9.06 -3.96
C LEU A 118 -15.68 9.29 -3.07
N THR A 119 -15.56 10.07 -2.00
CA THR A 119 -16.67 10.28 -1.06
C THR A 119 -17.63 11.38 -1.49
N ASP A 120 -17.14 12.49 -2.05
CA ASP A 120 -17.95 13.61 -2.53
C ASP A 120 -17.57 13.95 -3.99
N PRO A 121 -17.97 13.10 -4.96
CA PRO A 121 -17.67 13.35 -6.37
C PRO A 121 -18.23 14.69 -6.85
N ARG A 122 -19.39 15.13 -6.34
CA ARG A 122 -20.04 16.38 -6.74
C ARG A 122 -19.17 17.60 -6.43
N ALA A 123 -18.54 17.65 -5.25
CA ALA A 123 -17.59 18.71 -4.89
C ALA A 123 -16.30 18.68 -5.72
N HIS A 124 -16.02 17.57 -6.42
CA HIS A 124 -14.82 17.34 -7.22
C HIS A 124 -15.13 17.16 -8.72
N GLY A 125 -16.29 17.63 -9.19
CA GLY A 125 -16.65 17.64 -10.62
C GLY A 125 -17.10 16.30 -11.22
N GLY A 126 -17.31 15.28 -10.41
CA GLY A 126 -17.84 13.97 -10.80
C GLY A 126 -19.35 13.82 -10.61
N ASP A 127 -19.88 12.67 -11.02
CA ASP A 127 -21.30 12.30 -10.83
C ASP A 127 -21.54 11.83 -9.39
N SER A 128 -22.57 12.36 -8.72
CA SER A 128 -23.01 11.92 -7.40
C SER A 128 -23.37 10.43 -7.32
N ALA A 129 -23.80 9.82 -8.42
CA ALA A 129 -24.06 8.39 -8.45
C ALA A 129 -22.77 7.58 -8.24
N ASP A 130 -21.60 8.16 -8.54
CA ASP A 130 -20.28 7.55 -8.36
C ASP A 130 -19.66 7.74 -6.97
N ALA A 131 -20.48 8.05 -5.97
CA ALA A 131 -20.02 8.27 -4.60
C ALA A 131 -19.82 6.96 -3.81
N PHE A 132 -18.86 6.98 -2.89
CA PHE A 132 -18.54 5.87 -2.01
C PHE A 132 -18.53 6.27 -0.54
N HIS A 133 -18.98 5.37 0.35
CA HIS A 133 -18.51 5.39 1.74
C HIS A 133 -17.16 4.68 1.78
N VAL A 134 -16.10 5.40 2.10
CA VAL A 134 -14.73 4.87 2.05
C VAL A 134 -14.29 4.40 3.45
N VAL A 135 -13.80 3.17 3.52
CA VAL A 135 -13.22 2.58 4.74
C VAL A 135 -11.76 2.20 4.44
N ILE A 136 -10.82 2.75 5.22
CA ILE A 136 -9.38 2.51 5.03
C ILE A 136 -8.81 1.94 6.33
N PRO A 137 -8.79 0.62 6.51
CA PRO A 137 -8.12 0.03 7.64
C PRO A 137 -6.61 0.09 7.49
N SER A 138 -5.91 0.23 8.62
CA SER A 138 -4.49 -0.11 8.69
C SER A 138 -4.34 -1.62 8.80
N LEU A 139 -3.53 -2.22 7.93
CA LEU A 139 -3.21 -3.65 8.00
C LEU A 139 -2.70 -4.03 9.41
N PRO A 140 -2.99 -5.23 9.92
CA PRO A 140 -2.39 -5.72 11.16
C PRO A 140 -0.87 -5.60 11.14
N GLY A 141 -0.29 -4.95 12.16
CA GLY A 141 1.15 -4.68 12.22
C GLY A 141 1.58 -3.37 11.52
N PHE A 142 0.65 -2.61 10.93
CA PHE A 142 0.93 -1.34 10.27
C PHE A 142 0.26 -0.16 10.98
N ALA A 143 0.94 0.99 10.97
CA ALA A 143 0.53 2.22 11.64
C ALA A 143 -0.07 1.95 13.04
N PHE A 144 -1.33 2.32 13.26
CA PHE A 144 -1.98 2.21 14.57
C PHE A 144 -2.73 0.87 14.78
N SER A 145 -2.64 -0.08 13.82
CA SER A 145 -3.04 -1.50 14.00
C SER A 145 -1.86 -2.34 14.52
N SER A 146 -0.93 -1.71 15.24
CA SER A 146 0.30 -2.28 15.76
C SER A 146 0.32 -2.23 17.30
N PRO A 147 0.95 -3.21 17.98
CA PRO A 147 1.65 -4.38 17.42
C PRO A 147 0.69 -5.47 16.94
N LEU A 148 1.25 -6.51 16.30
CA LEU A 148 0.52 -7.76 16.07
C LEU A 148 0.19 -8.43 17.41
N SER A 149 -1.06 -8.84 17.56
CA SER A 149 -1.61 -9.48 18.77
C SER A 149 -1.21 -10.95 18.92
N ALA A 150 -0.93 -11.64 17.81
CA ALA A 150 -0.59 -13.05 17.76
C ALA A 150 0.08 -13.41 16.43
N ARG A 151 0.53 -14.67 16.28
CA ARG A 151 0.90 -15.25 14.98
C ARG A 151 -0.31 -15.46 14.07
N GLY A 152 -0.07 -15.74 12.80
CA GLY A 152 -1.10 -16.07 11.81
C GLY A 152 -1.81 -14.85 11.21
N TRP A 153 -1.35 -13.63 11.48
CA TRP A 153 -1.84 -12.42 10.80
C TRP A 153 -1.29 -12.34 9.37
N ASN A 154 -1.79 -13.24 8.53
CA ASN A 154 -1.55 -13.30 7.09
C ASN A 154 -2.74 -12.70 6.31
N LEU A 155 -2.74 -12.85 4.98
CA LEU A 155 -3.80 -12.31 4.11
C LEU A 155 -5.20 -12.85 4.46
N GLU A 156 -5.32 -14.14 4.77
CA GLU A 156 -6.62 -14.79 5.06
C GLU A 156 -7.24 -14.23 6.33
N ARG A 157 -6.48 -14.23 7.42
CA ARG A 157 -6.94 -13.72 8.72
C ARG A 157 -7.27 -12.23 8.65
N THR A 158 -6.47 -11.46 7.91
CA THR A 158 -6.70 -10.05 7.65
C THR A 158 -8.00 -9.83 6.88
N ALA A 159 -8.24 -10.59 5.81
CA ALA A 159 -9.48 -10.50 5.03
C ALA A 159 -10.73 -10.82 5.86
N LEU A 160 -10.67 -11.84 6.72
CA LEU A 160 -11.77 -12.16 7.66
C LEU A 160 -12.01 -11.02 8.65
N ALA A 161 -10.95 -10.45 9.22
CA ALA A 161 -11.06 -9.32 10.14
C ALA A 161 -11.67 -8.08 9.46
N PHE A 162 -11.30 -7.79 8.22
CA PHE A 162 -11.87 -6.67 7.47
C PHE A 162 -13.31 -6.92 7.04
N GLY A 163 -13.68 -8.15 6.72
CA GLY A 163 -15.08 -8.53 6.52
C GLY A 163 -15.93 -8.30 7.77
N GLU A 164 -15.41 -8.62 8.95
CA GLU A 164 -16.05 -8.31 10.23
C GLU A 164 -16.10 -6.80 10.51
N LEU A 165 -15.04 -6.05 10.20
CA LEU A 165 -15.05 -4.58 10.29
C LEU A 165 -16.20 -3.99 9.48
N MET A 166 -16.36 -4.43 8.23
CA MET A 166 -17.46 -3.98 7.37
C MET A 166 -18.84 -4.37 7.94
N THR A 167 -18.97 -5.56 8.56
CA THR A 167 -20.20 -5.95 9.28
C THR A 167 -20.53 -4.98 10.41
N ARG A 168 -19.55 -4.63 11.24
CA ARG A 168 -19.75 -3.72 12.38
C ARG A 168 -20.13 -2.31 11.95
N LEU A 169 -19.67 -1.88 10.78
CA LEU A 169 -20.05 -0.61 10.16
C LEU A 169 -21.42 -0.66 9.46
N GLY A 170 -22.09 -1.82 9.45
CA GLY A 170 -23.42 -2.00 8.86
C GLY A 170 -23.40 -2.31 7.36
N TYR A 171 -22.24 -2.60 6.78
CA TYR A 171 -22.10 -2.89 5.35
C TYR A 171 -22.20 -4.40 5.08
N GLY A 172 -23.39 -4.84 4.69
CA GLY A 172 -23.65 -6.23 4.29
C GLY A 172 -23.02 -6.60 2.95
N ARG A 173 -22.98 -5.64 2.00
CA ARG A 173 -22.28 -5.74 0.71
C ARG A 173 -21.41 -4.52 0.48
N PHE A 174 -20.23 -4.70 -0.11
CA PHE A 174 -19.25 -3.64 -0.33
C PHE A 174 -18.33 -3.94 -1.52
N GLY A 175 -17.75 -2.90 -2.12
CA GLY A 175 -16.63 -3.01 -3.03
C GLY A 175 -15.31 -3.17 -2.26
N VAL A 176 -14.33 -3.79 -2.89
CA VAL A 176 -12.97 -3.90 -2.35
C VAL A 176 -11.95 -3.42 -3.37
N GLU A 177 -10.91 -2.75 -2.88
CA GLU A 177 -9.81 -2.27 -3.70
C GLU A 177 -8.46 -2.51 -3.00
N GLY A 178 -7.42 -2.82 -3.78
CA GLY A 178 -6.05 -2.77 -3.26
C GLY A 178 -4.98 -3.12 -4.30
N GLY A 179 -3.75 -2.64 -4.04
CA GLY A 179 -2.52 -3.00 -4.74
C GLY A 179 -1.54 -3.75 -3.82
N ASP A 180 -0.50 -4.37 -4.37
CA ASP A 180 0.53 -5.10 -3.60
C ASP A 180 -0.07 -6.06 -2.53
N LEU A 181 0.39 -6.11 -1.27
CA LEU A 181 -0.26 -6.91 -0.21
C LEU A 181 -1.77 -6.62 -0.06
N GLY A 182 -2.18 -5.38 -0.31
CA GLY A 182 -3.59 -4.98 -0.36
C GLY A 182 -4.37 -5.69 -1.46
N ALA A 183 -3.77 -5.97 -2.62
CA ALA A 183 -4.37 -6.81 -3.67
C ALA A 183 -4.53 -8.26 -3.18
N GLY A 184 -3.57 -8.78 -2.42
CA GLY A 184 -3.67 -10.08 -1.76
C GLY A 184 -4.80 -10.16 -0.74
N VAL A 185 -4.99 -9.12 0.08
CA VAL A 185 -6.13 -9.03 1.01
C VAL A 185 -7.45 -8.94 0.24
N THR A 186 -7.50 -8.10 -0.80
CA THR A 186 -8.66 -7.95 -1.70
C THR A 186 -9.06 -9.30 -2.31
N GLY A 187 -8.12 -10.06 -2.88
CA GLY A 187 -8.41 -11.37 -3.46
C GLY A 187 -8.83 -12.42 -2.41
N ARG A 188 -8.30 -12.35 -1.18
CA ARG A 188 -8.79 -13.19 -0.07
C ARG A 188 -10.20 -12.82 0.39
N VAL A 189 -10.57 -11.53 0.44
CA VAL A 189 -11.95 -11.12 0.71
C VAL A 189 -12.90 -11.69 -0.35
N VAL A 190 -12.53 -11.58 -1.62
CA VAL A 190 -13.31 -12.12 -2.76
C VAL A 190 -13.48 -13.64 -2.67
N THR A 191 -12.46 -14.36 -2.20
CA THR A 191 -12.48 -15.82 -2.08
C THR A 191 -13.32 -16.29 -0.89
N LEU A 192 -13.17 -15.64 0.26
CA LEU A 192 -13.73 -16.10 1.53
C LEU A 192 -15.19 -15.63 1.75
N MET A 193 -15.58 -14.52 1.13
CA MET A 193 -16.92 -13.95 1.29
C MET A 193 -17.49 -13.36 -0.01
N PRO A 194 -17.54 -14.13 -1.13
CA PRO A 194 -17.95 -13.63 -2.43
C PRO A 194 -19.35 -13.00 -2.45
N ASP A 195 -20.30 -13.55 -1.69
CA ASP A 195 -21.68 -13.04 -1.60
C ASP A 195 -21.77 -11.60 -1.04
N ARG A 196 -20.72 -11.15 -0.33
CA ARG A 196 -20.62 -9.81 0.24
C ARG A 196 -19.92 -8.81 -0.67
N VAL A 197 -19.26 -9.27 -1.73
CA VAL A 197 -18.49 -8.38 -2.60
C VAL A 197 -19.35 -7.92 -3.79
N ILE A 198 -19.42 -6.61 -4.01
CA ILE A 198 -20.11 -6.01 -5.17
C ILE A 198 -19.23 -6.16 -6.41
N GLY A 199 -17.96 -5.83 -6.27
CA GLY A 199 -16.90 -5.98 -7.26
C GLY A 199 -15.56 -5.72 -6.58
N ALA A 200 -14.49 -6.25 -7.17
CA ALA A 200 -13.13 -6.09 -6.66
C ALA A 200 -12.26 -5.42 -7.70
N HIS A 201 -11.60 -4.33 -7.31
CA HIS A 201 -10.65 -3.61 -8.14
C HIS A 201 -9.24 -3.87 -7.60
N THR A 202 -8.31 -4.22 -8.47
CA THR A 202 -6.90 -4.32 -8.12
C THR A 202 -6.09 -3.48 -9.08
N HIS A 203 -4.94 -3.00 -8.62
CA HIS A 203 -3.99 -2.34 -9.51
C HIS A 203 -2.60 -2.99 -9.43
N GLY A 204 -1.90 -2.90 -10.55
CA GLY A 204 -0.54 -3.39 -10.71
C GLY A 204 0.27 -2.46 -11.60
N ASP A 205 1.56 -2.76 -11.72
CA ASP A 205 2.51 -1.89 -12.39
C ASP A 205 3.62 -2.69 -13.09
N ARG A 206 4.50 -1.99 -13.80
CA ARG A 206 5.62 -2.57 -14.56
C ARG A 206 6.53 -3.48 -13.73
N LEU A 207 6.73 -3.23 -12.44
CA LEU A 207 7.61 -4.06 -11.61
C LEU A 207 7.21 -5.53 -11.61
N GLN A 208 5.91 -5.82 -11.72
CA GLN A 208 5.37 -7.17 -11.79
C GLN A 208 5.83 -7.94 -13.03
N LEU A 209 6.25 -7.25 -14.10
CA LEU A 209 6.87 -7.89 -15.27
C LEU A 209 8.11 -8.69 -14.86
N GLY A 210 8.92 -8.15 -13.94
CA GLY A 210 10.12 -8.82 -13.43
C GLY A 210 9.82 -10.01 -12.52
N MET A 211 8.58 -10.18 -12.08
CA MET A 211 8.11 -11.31 -11.25
C MET A 211 7.62 -12.49 -12.10
N ALA A 212 7.46 -12.33 -13.42
CA ALA A 212 7.10 -13.43 -14.30
C ALA A 212 8.21 -14.49 -14.32
N GLY A 213 7.83 -15.76 -14.16
CA GLY A 213 8.73 -16.90 -13.96
C GLY A 213 9.06 -17.20 -12.49
N GLU A 214 8.68 -16.33 -11.55
CA GLU A 214 8.82 -16.54 -10.10
C GLU A 214 7.44 -16.60 -9.43
N ASP A 215 6.74 -15.46 -9.36
CA ASP A 215 5.43 -15.32 -8.72
C ASP A 215 4.27 -15.32 -9.75
N LEU A 216 4.57 -15.04 -11.02
CA LEU A 216 3.61 -14.96 -12.13
C LEU A 216 4.01 -15.90 -13.28
N PRO A 217 3.07 -16.42 -14.07
CA PRO A 217 3.41 -17.23 -15.24
C PRO A 217 4.06 -16.37 -16.34
N VAL A 218 4.96 -16.98 -17.12
CA VAL A 218 5.48 -16.38 -18.35
C VAL A 218 4.55 -16.74 -19.50
N PRO A 219 4.02 -15.78 -20.28
CA PRO A 219 3.15 -16.08 -21.40
C PRO A 219 3.94 -16.72 -22.57
N ASP A 220 3.26 -17.58 -23.32
CA ASP A 220 3.80 -18.13 -24.56
C ASP A 220 3.90 -17.07 -25.67
N GLY A 221 4.74 -17.33 -26.68
CA GLY A 221 4.77 -16.52 -27.90
C GLY A 221 5.43 -15.15 -27.74
N LEU A 222 6.36 -14.99 -26.80
CA LEU A 222 7.26 -13.85 -26.76
C LEU A 222 8.21 -13.89 -27.95
N SER A 223 8.32 -12.76 -28.66
CA SER A 223 9.37 -12.53 -29.65
C SER A 223 10.75 -12.45 -28.98
N PRO A 224 11.86 -12.57 -29.74
CA PRO A 224 13.20 -12.44 -29.16
C PRO A 224 13.43 -11.11 -28.41
N ASP A 225 12.87 -10.00 -28.89
CA ASP A 225 13.01 -8.69 -28.26
C ASP A 225 12.18 -8.59 -26.96
N GLU A 226 10.95 -9.13 -26.96
CA GLU A 226 10.10 -9.22 -25.77
C GLU A 226 10.73 -10.12 -24.70
N GLN A 227 11.32 -11.24 -25.11
CA GLN A 227 12.06 -12.14 -24.22
C GLN A 227 13.26 -11.42 -23.58
N ALA A 228 14.05 -10.68 -24.37
CA ALA A 228 15.16 -9.89 -23.85
C ALA A 228 14.69 -8.79 -22.88
N GLY A 229 13.55 -8.15 -23.18
CA GLY A 229 12.90 -7.17 -22.30
C GLY A 229 12.44 -7.77 -20.98
N LEU A 230 11.81 -8.94 -21.01
CA LEU A 230 11.40 -9.68 -19.81
C LEU A 230 12.62 -10.06 -18.95
N GLU A 231 13.67 -10.59 -19.57
CA GLU A 231 14.91 -10.95 -18.85
C GLU A 231 15.59 -9.73 -18.22
N ALA A 232 15.53 -8.56 -18.88
CA ALA A 232 16.00 -7.31 -18.29
C ALA A 232 15.18 -6.90 -17.07
N ALA A 233 13.84 -7.02 -17.14
CA ALA A 233 12.95 -6.75 -16.01
C ALA A 233 13.21 -7.72 -14.85
N GLN A 234 13.40 -9.02 -15.12
CA GLN A 234 13.74 -10.02 -14.11
C GLN A 234 15.09 -9.73 -13.44
N ARG A 235 16.11 -9.33 -14.22
CA ARG A 235 17.41 -8.89 -13.66
C ARG A 235 17.21 -7.68 -12.74
N ASN A 236 16.47 -6.67 -13.17
CA ASN A 236 16.19 -5.50 -12.34
C ASN A 236 15.45 -5.87 -11.04
N TRP A 237 14.39 -6.67 -11.14
CA TRP A 237 13.64 -7.18 -9.98
C TRP A 237 14.53 -7.95 -8.99
N SER A 238 15.44 -8.79 -9.50
CA SER A 238 16.38 -9.55 -8.66
C SER A 238 17.28 -8.68 -7.79
N GLN A 239 17.61 -7.47 -8.25
CA GLN A 239 18.43 -6.51 -7.49
C GLN A 239 17.59 -5.70 -6.48
N MET A 240 16.28 -5.55 -6.69
CA MET A 240 15.40 -4.75 -5.82
C MET A 240 14.71 -5.57 -4.73
N LYS A 241 14.55 -6.90 -4.92
CA LYS A 241 13.76 -7.77 -4.03
C LYS A 241 14.44 -8.20 -2.73
N GLY A 242 15.64 -7.68 -2.41
CA GLY A 242 16.36 -8.02 -1.18
C GLY A 242 15.56 -7.74 0.09
N TYR A 243 14.75 -6.68 0.10
CA TYR A 243 13.85 -6.36 1.22
C TYR A 243 12.84 -7.49 1.50
N LYS A 244 12.21 -8.02 0.42
CA LYS A 244 11.21 -9.09 0.47
C LYS A 244 11.83 -10.36 1.06
N VAL A 245 13.03 -10.73 0.61
CA VAL A 245 13.75 -11.90 1.13
C VAL A 245 14.02 -11.76 2.63
N LEU A 246 14.53 -10.62 3.09
CA LEU A 246 14.83 -10.39 4.51
C LEU A 246 13.55 -10.43 5.37
N HIS A 247 12.49 -9.77 4.92
CA HIS A 247 11.20 -9.77 5.62
C HIS A 247 10.59 -11.18 5.73
N MET A 248 10.62 -11.97 4.65
CA MET A 248 10.02 -13.30 4.61
C MET A 248 10.83 -14.37 5.34
N THR A 249 12.13 -14.18 5.60
CA THR A 249 13.03 -15.26 6.09
C THR A 249 13.74 -14.98 7.41
N ALA A 250 13.99 -13.71 7.77
CA ALA A 250 14.70 -13.40 9.02
C ALA A 250 14.45 -11.93 9.45
N PRO A 251 13.19 -11.50 9.66
CA PRO A 251 12.87 -10.09 9.88
C PRO A 251 13.48 -9.53 11.17
N ASN A 252 13.69 -10.34 12.21
CA ASN A 252 14.11 -9.89 13.54
C ASN A 252 15.45 -9.14 13.57
N ALA A 253 16.43 -9.55 12.75
CA ALA A 253 17.73 -8.89 12.72
C ALA A 253 17.64 -7.47 12.13
N LEU A 254 16.91 -7.32 11.03
CA LEU A 254 16.62 -6.04 10.41
C LEU A 254 15.71 -5.18 11.31
N SER A 255 14.74 -5.80 11.97
CA SER A 255 13.79 -5.15 12.88
C SER A 255 14.46 -4.41 14.02
N ALA A 256 15.53 -4.97 14.59
CA ALA A 256 16.31 -4.29 15.62
C ALA A 256 16.86 -2.94 15.12
N GLY A 257 17.32 -2.91 13.86
CA GLY A 257 17.80 -1.68 13.22
C GLY A 257 16.67 -0.70 12.88
N LEU A 258 15.58 -1.19 12.27
CA LEU A 258 14.43 -0.36 11.90
C LEU A 258 13.76 0.29 13.12
N ALA A 259 13.76 -0.38 14.28
CA ALA A 259 13.22 0.14 15.53
C ALA A 259 14.13 1.14 16.26
N ASP A 260 15.45 1.08 16.05
CA ASP A 260 16.42 1.92 16.76
C ASP A 260 16.89 3.13 15.95
N SER A 261 16.96 3.01 14.62
CA SER A 261 17.55 4.02 13.75
C SER A 261 16.50 4.64 12.83
N PRO A 262 16.09 5.91 13.05
CA PRO A 262 15.14 6.57 12.17
C PRO A 262 15.72 6.77 10.77
N VAL A 263 17.03 6.98 10.63
CA VAL A 263 17.66 7.09 9.30
C VAL A 263 17.62 5.75 8.55
N LEU A 264 17.74 4.61 9.24
CA LEU A 264 17.57 3.30 8.61
C LEU A 264 16.11 3.08 8.19
N GLN A 265 15.16 3.43 9.06
CA GLN A 265 13.73 3.38 8.74
C GLN A 265 13.38 4.25 7.51
N LEU A 266 13.93 5.47 7.44
CA LEU A 266 13.77 6.38 6.30
C LEU A 266 14.38 5.78 5.04
N ALA A 267 15.62 5.30 5.10
CA ALA A 267 16.30 4.69 3.97
C ALA A 267 15.49 3.50 3.39
N TRP A 268 15.00 2.63 4.27
CA TRP A 268 14.26 1.43 3.91
C TRP A 268 12.92 1.71 3.21
N ILE A 269 12.30 2.87 3.50
CA ILE A 269 11.04 3.32 2.89
C ILE A 269 11.32 4.15 1.62
N ALA A 270 12.18 5.17 1.74
CA ALA A 270 12.45 6.12 0.67
C ALA A 270 13.04 5.45 -0.58
N GLU A 271 13.89 4.44 -0.39
CA GLU A 271 14.43 3.65 -1.51
C GLU A 271 13.30 3.06 -2.37
N LYS A 272 12.25 2.53 -1.74
CA LYS A 272 11.13 1.89 -2.44
C LYS A 272 10.25 2.91 -3.12
N PHE A 273 10.00 4.06 -2.49
CA PHE A 273 9.28 5.15 -3.18
C PHE A 273 10.01 5.64 -4.43
N VAL A 274 11.34 5.72 -4.42
CA VAL A 274 12.10 6.11 -5.63
C VAL A 274 12.16 4.98 -6.66
N GLN A 275 12.40 3.74 -6.23
CA GLN A 275 12.54 2.61 -7.14
C GLN A 275 11.21 2.17 -7.79
N TRP A 276 10.08 2.37 -7.09
CA TRP A 276 8.79 1.80 -7.50
C TRP A 276 7.80 2.81 -8.09
N ALA A 277 7.96 4.09 -7.76
CA ALA A 277 7.18 5.13 -8.44
C ALA A 277 7.65 5.28 -9.89
N ASN A 278 6.75 5.73 -10.75
CA ASN A 278 7.11 6.15 -12.09
C ASN A 278 7.95 7.44 -11.98
N PRO A 279 9.14 7.52 -12.61
CA PRO A 279 10.01 8.68 -12.52
C PRO A 279 9.36 9.99 -12.99
N ALA A 280 8.31 9.91 -13.83
CA ALA A 280 7.54 11.08 -14.27
C ALA A 280 6.55 11.59 -13.22
N THR A 281 6.20 10.77 -12.23
CA THR A 281 5.26 11.07 -11.15
C THR A 281 5.86 10.68 -9.79
N PRO A 282 7.00 11.29 -9.39
CA PRO A 282 7.70 10.90 -8.17
C PRO A 282 6.88 11.22 -6.92
N ILE A 283 7.00 10.36 -5.91
CA ILE A 283 6.39 10.60 -4.60
C ILE A 283 7.02 11.83 -3.96
N SER A 284 6.17 12.74 -3.47
CA SER A 284 6.64 13.95 -2.81
C SER A 284 7.46 13.61 -1.55
N ARG A 285 8.50 14.41 -1.28
CA ARG A 285 9.29 14.27 -0.04
C ARG A 285 8.43 14.31 1.22
N GLU A 286 7.33 15.07 1.18
CA GLU A 286 6.37 15.16 2.28
C GLU A 286 5.71 13.80 2.54
N ASN A 287 5.19 13.13 1.51
CA ASN A 287 4.56 11.82 1.66
C ASN A 287 5.57 10.75 2.10
N VAL A 288 6.81 10.82 1.63
CA VAL A 288 7.91 9.96 2.11
C VAL A 288 8.11 10.14 3.61
N LEU A 289 8.24 11.38 4.09
CA LEU A 289 8.50 11.67 5.50
C LEU A 289 7.28 11.44 6.42
N ILE A 290 6.05 11.65 5.94
CA ILE A 290 4.84 11.27 6.67
C ILE A 290 4.84 9.75 6.89
N THR A 291 5.12 8.99 5.84
CA THR A 291 5.16 7.52 5.91
C THR A 291 6.29 7.06 6.85
N ALA A 292 7.52 7.57 6.68
CA ALA A 292 8.64 7.23 7.56
C ALA A 292 8.36 7.60 9.03
N SER A 293 7.72 8.74 9.29
CA SER A 293 7.31 9.18 10.63
C SER A 293 6.26 8.26 11.24
N LEU A 294 5.25 7.85 10.48
CA LEU A 294 4.26 6.88 10.96
C LEU A 294 4.94 5.57 11.36
N TYR A 295 5.79 5.03 10.50
CA TYR A 295 6.50 3.77 10.79
C TYR A 295 7.41 3.90 12.02
N TRP A 296 8.09 5.02 12.17
CA TRP A 296 8.94 5.31 13.32
C TRP A 296 8.13 5.40 14.62
N PHE A 297 7.11 6.28 14.67
CA PHE A 297 6.36 6.53 15.91
C PHE A 297 5.50 5.34 16.35
N THR A 298 5.10 4.48 15.41
CA THR A 298 4.31 3.27 15.70
C THR A 298 5.15 1.99 15.76
N ARG A 299 6.46 2.09 15.51
CA ARG A 299 7.41 0.97 15.46
C ARG A 299 6.98 -0.14 14.50
N THR A 300 6.49 0.24 13.31
CA THR A 300 5.92 -0.70 12.33
C THR A 300 6.86 -1.10 11.21
N GLY A 301 8.09 -0.58 11.16
CA GLY A 301 9.14 -1.20 10.32
C GLY A 301 9.30 -2.69 10.64
N PRO A 302 9.54 -3.06 11.91
CA PRO A 302 9.56 -4.45 12.36
C PRO A 302 8.28 -5.23 12.03
N ALA A 303 7.12 -4.70 12.44
CA ALA A 303 5.85 -5.41 12.34
C ALA A 303 5.36 -5.60 10.89
N ALA A 304 5.73 -4.70 9.97
CA ALA A 304 5.55 -4.93 8.54
C ALA A 304 6.37 -6.13 8.05
N GLY A 305 7.59 -6.31 8.55
CA GLY A 305 8.39 -7.52 8.32
C GLY A 305 7.72 -8.79 8.85
N ASP A 306 7.11 -8.73 10.03
CA ASP A 306 6.36 -9.85 10.60
C ASP A 306 5.15 -10.25 9.72
N PHE A 307 4.46 -9.30 9.08
CA PHE A 307 3.37 -9.61 8.15
C PHE A 307 3.86 -10.44 6.94
N TYR A 308 4.99 -10.07 6.35
CA TYR A 308 5.62 -10.86 5.27
C TYR A 308 6.07 -12.24 5.76
N TRP A 309 6.57 -12.35 6.99
CA TRP A 309 6.91 -13.63 7.59
C TRP A 309 5.67 -14.52 7.72
N GLU A 310 4.57 -14.00 8.26
CA GLU A 310 3.31 -14.75 8.40
C GLU A 310 2.71 -15.13 7.04
N LEU A 311 2.84 -14.28 6.02
CA LEU A 311 2.48 -14.62 4.64
C LEU A 311 3.33 -15.77 4.09
N ALA A 312 4.66 -15.71 4.25
CA ALA A 312 5.58 -16.71 3.72
C ALA A 312 5.42 -18.09 4.37
N HIS A 313 4.88 -18.14 5.59
CA HIS A 313 4.70 -19.36 6.39
C HIS A 313 3.23 -19.75 6.57
N ALA A 314 2.32 -19.15 5.81
CA ALA A 314 0.93 -19.54 5.78
C ALA A 314 0.76 -20.89 5.08
N ASP A 315 -0.21 -21.71 5.53
CA ASP A 315 -0.56 -22.97 4.87
C ASP A 315 -1.09 -22.74 3.44
N ASP A 316 -1.83 -21.64 3.24
CA ASP A 316 -2.28 -21.15 1.94
C ASP A 316 -1.80 -19.70 1.73
N PRO A 317 -0.62 -19.50 1.10
CA PRO A 317 -0.08 -18.20 0.78
C PRO A 317 -0.72 -17.59 -0.49
N GLY A 318 -1.75 -18.23 -1.05
CA GLY A 318 -2.44 -17.77 -2.24
C GLY A 318 -3.08 -16.39 -2.05
N TRP A 319 -3.10 -15.62 -3.15
CA TRP A 319 -3.62 -14.25 -3.19
C TRP A 319 -5.13 -14.22 -3.49
N GLY A 320 -5.77 -15.38 -3.62
CA GLY A 320 -7.18 -15.55 -3.95
C GLY A 320 -7.42 -16.67 -4.95
N SER A 321 -8.69 -17.02 -5.15
CA SER A 321 -9.16 -17.98 -6.16
C SER A 321 -10.40 -17.44 -6.86
N PRO A 322 -10.68 -17.85 -8.11
CA PRO A 322 -11.87 -17.39 -8.83
C PRO A 322 -13.15 -17.67 -8.04
N SER A 323 -14.01 -16.66 -7.90
CA SER A 323 -15.26 -16.75 -7.12
C SER A 323 -16.51 -16.27 -7.86
N GLY A 324 -16.38 -15.84 -9.12
CA GLY A 324 -17.48 -15.29 -9.92
C GLY A 324 -17.86 -13.85 -9.60
N VAL A 325 -17.22 -13.23 -8.60
CA VAL A 325 -17.31 -11.79 -8.34
C VAL A 325 -16.73 -11.01 -9.52
N PRO A 326 -17.36 -9.92 -9.98
CA PRO A 326 -16.77 -9.05 -11.01
C PRO A 326 -15.40 -8.51 -10.56
N MET A 327 -14.36 -8.81 -11.34
CA MET A 327 -13.00 -8.34 -11.09
C MET A 327 -12.62 -7.21 -12.06
N ALA A 328 -11.90 -6.21 -11.56
CA ALA A 328 -11.27 -5.15 -12.33
C ALA A 328 -9.76 -5.12 -12.11
N SER A 329 -9.01 -4.78 -13.16
CA SER A 329 -7.56 -4.55 -13.08
C SER A 329 -7.17 -3.25 -13.78
N SER A 330 -6.41 -2.42 -13.06
CA SER A 330 -5.76 -1.22 -13.61
C SER A 330 -4.25 -1.42 -13.64
N LEU A 331 -3.64 -1.26 -14.82
CA LEU A 331 -2.21 -1.46 -15.04
C LEU A 331 -1.49 -0.13 -15.30
N PHE A 332 -0.59 0.26 -14.41
CA PHE A 332 0.17 1.51 -14.49
C PHE A 332 1.60 1.31 -15.01
N SER A 333 2.21 2.38 -15.53
CA SER A 333 3.51 2.29 -16.24
C SER A 333 3.52 1.22 -17.34
N SER A 334 2.39 1.04 -18.03
CA SER A 334 2.20 -0.01 -19.03
C SER A 334 2.89 0.32 -20.36
N ASP A 335 3.42 -0.72 -21.01
CA ASP A 335 3.85 -0.73 -22.39
C ASP A 335 3.38 -2.04 -23.06
N PRO A 336 3.58 -2.25 -24.38
CA PRO A 336 3.11 -3.47 -25.04
C PRO A 336 3.60 -4.78 -24.41
N LEU A 337 4.83 -4.83 -23.88
CA LEU A 337 5.35 -6.03 -23.21
C LEU A 337 4.69 -6.22 -21.85
N VAL A 338 4.57 -5.15 -21.06
CA VAL A 338 3.86 -5.19 -19.76
C VAL A 338 2.42 -5.64 -19.97
N ARG A 339 1.69 -5.05 -20.93
CA ARG A 339 0.33 -5.46 -21.30
C ARG A 339 0.25 -6.93 -21.73
N LYS A 340 1.23 -7.42 -22.50
CA LYS A 340 1.23 -8.82 -22.96
C LYS A 340 1.40 -9.82 -21.81
N VAL A 341 2.15 -9.45 -20.77
CA VAL A 341 2.42 -10.33 -19.62
C VAL A 341 1.37 -10.17 -18.51
N LEU A 342 0.91 -8.94 -18.25
CA LEU A 342 0.05 -8.57 -17.11
C LEU A 342 -1.35 -8.13 -17.53
N GLY A 343 -1.73 -8.39 -18.78
CA GLY A 343 -3.04 -8.05 -19.31
C GLY A 343 -4.21 -8.72 -18.58
N PRO A 344 -5.45 -8.45 -19.02
CA PRO A 344 -6.64 -9.00 -18.38
C PRO A 344 -6.62 -10.53 -18.37
N ARG A 345 -7.04 -11.10 -17.23
CA ARG A 345 -7.27 -12.54 -17.06
C ARG A 345 -8.70 -12.90 -17.46
N ASP A 346 -9.00 -14.19 -17.59
CA ASP A 346 -10.32 -14.67 -18.01
C ASP A 346 -11.47 -14.22 -17.08
N ASP A 347 -11.18 -13.99 -15.80
CA ASP A 347 -12.12 -13.50 -14.79
C ASP A 347 -12.19 -11.97 -14.70
N THR A 348 -11.39 -11.24 -15.49
CA THR A 348 -11.36 -9.77 -15.50
C THR A 348 -12.51 -9.21 -16.33
N THR A 349 -13.47 -8.60 -15.65
CA THR A 349 -14.65 -7.96 -16.28
C THR A 349 -14.41 -6.51 -16.70
N PHE A 350 -13.37 -5.87 -16.16
CA PHE A 350 -12.98 -4.50 -16.48
C PHE A 350 -11.45 -4.37 -16.46
N PHE A 351 -10.88 -3.78 -17.51
CA PHE A 351 -9.44 -3.59 -17.60
C PHE A 351 -9.12 -2.21 -18.13
N ARG A 352 -8.17 -1.52 -17.49
CA ARG A 352 -7.58 -0.27 -17.98
C ARG A 352 -6.07 -0.31 -17.85
N GLU A 353 -5.40 0.40 -18.75
CA GLU A 353 -3.96 0.59 -18.69
C GLU A 353 -3.61 2.06 -18.89
N HIS A 354 -2.54 2.48 -18.23
CA HIS A 354 -2.02 3.84 -18.25
C HIS A 354 -0.52 3.82 -18.46
N ALA A 355 0.00 4.81 -19.18
CA ALA A 355 1.45 5.00 -19.32
C ALA A 355 2.04 5.75 -18.10
N GLU A 356 1.21 6.57 -17.46
CA GLU A 356 1.47 7.33 -16.25
C GLU A 356 1.26 6.50 -14.98
N GLY A 357 1.80 6.99 -13.85
CA GLY A 357 1.75 6.29 -12.57
C GLY A 357 2.65 5.06 -12.54
N GLY A 358 3.04 4.64 -11.34
CA GLY A 358 3.82 3.45 -11.06
C GLY A 358 3.11 2.59 -10.02
N HIS A 359 3.87 2.12 -9.04
CA HIS A 359 3.36 1.22 -8.00
C HIS A 359 2.37 1.87 -7.02
N PHE A 360 2.35 3.21 -6.89
CA PHE A 360 1.53 3.92 -5.89
C PHE A 360 0.51 4.87 -6.56
N PRO A 361 -0.41 4.38 -7.40
CA PRO A 361 -1.24 5.25 -8.24
C PRO A 361 -2.09 6.25 -7.45
N ALA A 362 -2.49 5.94 -6.21
CA ALA A 362 -3.22 6.86 -5.36
C ALA A 362 -2.37 8.05 -4.86
N PHE A 363 -1.04 7.92 -4.82
CA PHE A 363 -0.11 9.03 -4.58
C PHE A 363 0.37 9.69 -5.88
N GLU A 364 0.56 8.92 -6.94
CA GLU A 364 1.22 9.37 -8.17
C GLU A 364 0.25 10.04 -9.15
N VAL A 365 -0.91 9.44 -9.33
CA VAL A 365 -1.94 9.81 -10.31
C VAL A 365 -3.34 9.62 -9.72
N PRO A 366 -3.67 10.30 -8.60
CA PRO A 366 -4.91 10.07 -7.86
C PRO A 366 -6.16 10.21 -8.73
N ASP A 367 -6.15 11.11 -9.72
CA ASP A 367 -7.28 11.28 -10.64
C ASP A 367 -7.53 10.02 -11.50
N LEU A 368 -6.47 9.40 -12.06
CA LEU A 368 -6.60 8.17 -12.84
C LEU A 368 -7.06 7.00 -11.97
N PHE A 369 -6.51 6.90 -10.75
CA PHE A 369 -6.91 5.90 -9.77
C PHE A 369 -8.40 6.00 -9.41
N VAL A 370 -8.88 7.21 -9.09
CA VAL A 370 -10.28 7.47 -8.77
C VAL A 370 -11.19 7.18 -9.97
N ASP A 371 -10.80 7.63 -11.16
CA ASP A 371 -11.61 7.47 -12.37
C ASP A 371 -11.78 6.00 -12.76
N ASP A 372 -10.76 5.17 -12.57
CA ASP A 372 -10.84 3.74 -12.82
C ASP A 372 -11.79 3.03 -11.87
N ILE A 373 -11.70 3.33 -10.56
CA ILE A 373 -12.61 2.79 -9.55
C ILE A 373 -14.05 3.19 -9.90
N ARG A 374 -14.32 4.48 -10.12
CA ARG A 374 -15.67 4.95 -10.47
C ARG A 374 -16.18 4.31 -11.75
N ALA A 375 -15.36 4.25 -12.79
CA ALA A 375 -15.73 3.67 -14.08
C ALA A 375 -16.09 2.19 -13.94
N PHE A 376 -15.33 1.43 -13.16
CA PHE A 376 -15.63 0.03 -12.87
C PHE A 376 -16.94 -0.12 -12.11
N PHE A 377 -17.10 0.51 -10.95
CA PHE A 377 -18.33 0.35 -10.15
C PHE A 377 -19.58 0.89 -10.85
N ARG A 378 -19.43 1.83 -11.79
CA ARG A 378 -20.55 2.28 -12.64
C ARG A 378 -21.09 1.15 -13.53
N THR A 379 -20.25 0.23 -14.00
CA THR A 379 -20.71 -0.93 -14.80
C THR A 379 -21.48 -1.96 -13.96
N LEU A 380 -21.36 -1.90 -12.64
CA LEU A 380 -21.98 -2.83 -11.69
C LEU A 380 -23.31 -2.32 -11.14
N ARG A 381 -23.70 -1.08 -11.45
CA ARG A 381 -25.00 -0.55 -11.06
C ARG A 381 -26.08 -1.16 -11.94
N THR A 382 -27.14 -1.63 -11.29
CA THR A 382 -28.33 -2.19 -11.92
C THR A 382 -29.37 -1.13 -12.20
#